data_AF-A0A959SGM8-F1
#
_entry.id   AF-A0A959SGM8-F1
#
_cell.length_a   1.000
_cell.length_b   1.000
_cell.length_c   1.000
_cell.angle_alpha   90.00
_cell.angle_beta   90.00
_cell.angle_gamma   90.00
#
_symmetry.space_group_name_H-M   'P 1'
#
loop_
_entity.id
_entity.type
_entity.pdbx_description
1 polymer ?
#
loop_
_entity_poly.entity_id
_entity_poly.type
_entity_poly.pdbx_seq_one_letter_code
_entity_poly.pdbx_strand_id
1 'polypeptide(L)' 'EGHSVAHVHLRHLFPFNKGLGPLLKKYRKVLLPEMNSGQLRQLLRAEFLVDAQGLNKIQGLPFTSAEIKDAVLNLMKP' A
#
# COMPACT_ATOMS: atom_id res chain seq x y z
N GLU A 1 1.25 17.42 9.15
CA GLU A 1 1.23 16.81 10.50
C GLU A 1 2.59 16.23 10.94
N GLY A 2 3.69 16.40 10.17
CA GLY A 2 5.04 16.00 10.63
C GLY A 2 5.32 14.49 10.69
N HIS A 3 4.37 13.66 10.27
CA HIS A 3 4.53 12.21 10.23
C HIS A 3 5.54 11.77 9.16
N SER A 4 6.39 10.80 9.51
CA SER A 4 7.32 10.17 8.57
C SER A 4 6.55 9.17 7.71
N VAL A 5 6.20 9.59 6.50
CA VAL A 5 5.47 8.79 5.51
C VAL A 5 6.19 8.86 4.16
N ALA A 6 6.10 7.79 3.39
CA ALA A 6 6.60 7.73 2.03
C ALA A 6 5.53 7.14 1.11
N HIS A 7 5.62 7.47 -0.17
CA HIS A 7 4.69 7.00 -1.19
C HIS A 7 5.46 6.42 -2.37
N VAL A 8 4.99 5.28 -2.87
CA VAL A 8 5.49 4.63 -4.09
C VAL A 8 4.30 4.31 -4.99
N HIS A 9 4.41 4.62 -6.27
CA HIS A 9 3.39 4.32 -7.26
C HIS A 9 3.95 3.32 -8.29
N LEU A 10 3.31 2.16 -8.40
CA LEU A 10 3.67 1.13 -9.36
C LEU A 10 3.06 1.45 -10.74
N ARG A 11 3.90 1.74 -11.73
CA ARG A 11 3.46 1.91 -13.14
C ARG A 11 3.55 0.61 -13.94
N HIS A 12 4.41 -0.31 -13.52
CA HIS A 12 4.65 -1.59 -14.16
C HIS A 12 4.53 -2.68 -13.11
N LEU A 13 3.53 -3.56 -13.29
CA LEU A 13 3.19 -4.58 -12.30
C LEU A 13 3.95 -5.88 -12.52
N PHE A 14 4.15 -6.31 -13.77
CA PHE A 14 4.75 -7.61 -14.03
C PHE A 14 5.78 -7.60 -15.17
N PRO A 15 7.03 -8.03 -14.91
CA PRO A 15 7.59 -8.33 -13.58
C PRO A 15 7.68 -7.09 -12.68
N PHE A 16 7.58 -7.28 -11.36
CA PHE A 16 7.83 -6.21 -10.41
C PHE A 16 9.27 -5.70 -10.55
N ASN A 17 9.48 -4.42 -10.25
CA ASN A 17 10.82 -3.87 -10.17
C ASN A 17 11.63 -4.59 -9.07
N LYS A 18 12.87 -5.01 -9.39
CA LYS A 18 13.77 -5.72 -8.47
C LYS A 18 14.02 -4.97 -7.15
N GLY A 19 13.93 -3.64 -7.15
CA GLY A 19 14.10 -2.80 -5.96
C GLY A 19 12.87 -2.69 -5.06
N LEU A 20 11.68 -3.13 -5.52
CA LEU A 20 10.42 -2.95 -4.79
C LEU A 20 10.40 -3.74 -3.47
N GLY A 21 10.73 -5.03 -3.51
CA GLY A 21 10.76 -5.87 -2.31
C GLY A 21 11.70 -5.34 -1.22
N PRO A 22 13.00 -5.09 -1.52
CA PRO A 22 13.93 -4.49 -0.57
C PRO A 22 13.49 -3.12 -0.05
N LEU A 23 12.82 -2.30 -0.87
CA LEU A 23 12.27 -1.01 -0.45
C LEU A 23 11.14 -1.21 0.57
N LEU A 24 10.15 -2.05 0.26
CA LEU A 24 8.98 -2.28 1.13
C LEU A 24 9.39 -2.84 2.49
N LYS A 25 10.40 -3.71 2.54
CA LYS A 25 10.93 -4.30 3.80
C LYS A 25 11.57 -3.27 4.75
N LYS A 26 11.92 -2.07 4.27
CA LYS A 26 12.45 -0.99 5.14
C LYS A 26 11.37 -0.29 5.95
N TYR A 27 10.10 -0.48 5.61
CA TYR A 27 8.98 0.18 6.28
C TYR A 27 8.30 -0.79 7.26
N ARG A 28 8.05 -0.31 8.48
CA ARG A 28 7.37 -1.10 9.52
C ARG A 28 5.91 -1.41 9.17
N LYS A 29 5.24 -0.47 8.50
CA LYS A 29 3.83 -0.57 8.12
C LYS A 29 3.71 -0.19 6.65
N VAL A 30 3.05 -1.01 5.85
CA VAL A 30 2.82 -0.79 4.42
C VAL A 30 1.31 -0.76 4.18
N LEU A 31 0.79 0.40 3.78
CA LEU A 31 -0.60 0.56 3.37
C LEU A 31 -0.70 0.48 1.84
N LEU A 32 -1.62 -0.32 1.33
CA LEU A 32 -1.88 -0.46 -0.09
C LEU A 32 -3.32 -0.05 -0.41
N PRO A 33 -3.53 1.15 -0.97
CA PRO A 33 -4.82 1.51 -1.52
C PRO A 33 -5.05 0.82 -2.85
N GLU A 34 -6.15 0.09 -2.99
CA GLU A 34 -6.56 -0.51 -4.26
C GLU A 34 -8.07 -0.46 -4.48
N MET A 35 -8.46 -0.21 -5.72
CA MET A 35 -9.88 -0.13 -6.12
C MET A 35 -10.42 -1.51 -6.52
N ASN A 36 -10.09 -2.54 -5.74
CA ASN A 36 -10.40 -3.92 -6.04
C ASN A 36 -10.46 -4.74 -4.73
N SER A 37 -10.49 -6.07 -4.83
CA SER A 37 -10.71 -6.97 -3.68
C SER A 37 -9.44 -7.48 -2.99
N GLY A 38 -8.25 -6.95 -3.29
CA GLY A 38 -7.03 -7.42 -2.64
C GLY A 38 -5.95 -7.94 -3.58
N GLN A 39 -6.10 -7.80 -4.90
CA GLN A 39 -5.26 -8.57 -5.84
C GLN A 39 -3.79 -8.15 -5.76
N LEU A 40 -3.50 -6.85 -5.73
CA LEU A 40 -2.12 -6.38 -5.64
C LEU A 40 -1.54 -6.67 -4.26
N ARG A 41 -2.34 -6.53 -3.19
CA ARG A 41 -1.92 -6.93 -1.84
C ARG A 41 -1.49 -8.39 -1.80
N GLN A 42 -2.27 -9.30 -2.40
CA GLN A 42 -1.94 -10.73 -2.44
C GLN A 42 -0.61 -10.99 -3.17
N LEU A 43 -0.41 -10.36 -4.33
CA LEU A 43 0.83 -10.49 -5.10
C LEU A 43 2.05 -9.98 -4.31
N LEU A 44 1.97 -8.81 -3.68
CA LEU A 44 3.09 -8.28 -2.89
C LEU A 44 3.43 -9.16 -1.69
N ARG A 45 2.43 -9.72 -1.01
CA ARG A 45 2.63 -10.66 0.11
C ARG A 45 3.28 -11.95 -0.37
N ALA A 46 2.83 -12.50 -1.49
CA ALA A 46 3.39 -13.73 -2.06
C ALA A 46 4.84 -13.55 -2.54
N GLU A 47 5.13 -12.48 -3.28
CA GLU A 47 6.44 -12.24 -3.89
C GLU A 47 7.49 -11.74 -2.89
N PHE A 48 7.10 -10.89 -1.94
CA PHE A 48 8.06 -10.20 -1.07
C PHE A 48 7.96 -10.55 0.42
N LEU A 49 6.95 -11.32 0.83
CA LEU A 49 6.68 -11.66 2.24
C LEU A 49 6.57 -10.43 3.14
N VAL A 50 6.01 -9.33 2.60
CA VAL A 50 5.76 -8.09 3.35
C VAL A 50 4.33 -8.09 3.90
N ASP A 51 4.14 -7.60 5.13
CA ASP A 51 2.80 -7.44 5.71
C ASP A 51 2.10 -6.18 5.16
N ALA A 52 1.70 -6.24 3.89
CA ALA A 52 0.93 -5.19 3.24
C ALA A 52 -0.53 -5.19 3.74
N GLN A 53 -0.94 -4.07 4.33
CA GLN A 53 -2.30 -3.80 4.81
C GLN A 53 -3.13 -3.17 3.69
N GLY A 54 -4.27 -3.75 3.37
CA GLY A 54 -5.11 -3.28 2.25
C GLY A 54 -6.10 -2.21 2.68
N LEU A 55 -6.20 -1.14 1.89
CA LEU A 55 -7.33 -0.21 1.88
C LEU A 55 -8.09 -0.45 0.58
N ASN A 56 -9.14 -1.26 0.64
CA ASN A 56 -9.84 -1.77 -0.53
C ASN A 56 -11.14 -1.00 -0.77
N LYS A 57 -11.39 -0.55 -2.00
CA LYS A 57 -12.62 0.16 -2.39
C LYS A 57 -13.20 -0.39 -3.69
N ILE A 58 -14.40 -0.96 -3.66
CA ILE A 58 -15.04 -1.60 -4.83
C ILE A 58 -16.16 -0.72 -5.42
N GLN A 59 -16.44 0.43 -4.81
CA GLN A 59 -17.59 1.29 -5.10
C GLN A 59 -17.50 2.08 -6.44
N GLY A 60 -16.50 1.81 -7.29
CA GLY A 60 -16.29 2.50 -8.57
C GLY A 60 -15.84 3.97 -8.45
N LEU A 61 -15.66 4.48 -7.23
CA LEU A 61 -15.21 5.84 -6.96
C LEU A 61 -13.72 5.85 -6.59
N PRO A 62 -12.94 6.85 -7.05
CA PRO A 62 -11.55 6.99 -6.66
C PRO A 62 -11.40 7.25 -5.16
N PHE A 63 -10.19 7.01 -4.63
CA PHE A 63 -9.84 7.44 -3.29
C PHE A 63 -9.68 8.96 -3.25
N THR A 64 -10.29 9.58 -2.25
CA THR A 64 -10.02 10.96 -1.88
C THR A 64 -8.75 11.04 -1.04
N SER A 65 -8.11 12.22 -1.03
CA SER A 65 -6.94 12.46 -0.18
C SER A 65 -7.26 12.28 1.31
N ALA A 66 -8.49 12.59 1.73
CA ALA A 66 -8.97 12.41 3.09
C ALA A 66 -9.02 10.93 3.49
N GLU A 67 -9.60 10.06 2.65
CA GLU A 67 -9.67 8.62 2.90
C GLU A 67 -8.27 8.00 3.09
N ILE A 68 -7.31 8.37 2.21
CA ILE A 68 -5.93 7.88 2.33
C ILE A 68 -5.29 8.40 3.62
N LYS A 69 -5.46 9.69 3.93
CA LYS A 69 -4.91 10.31 5.14
C LYS A 69 -5.41 9.60 6.40
N ASP A 70 -6.72 9.40 6.51
CA ASP A 70 -7.34 8.79 7.69
C ASP A 70 -6.91 7.33 7.86
N ALA A 71 -6.79 6.59 6.75
CA ALA A 71 -6.27 5.23 6.77
C ALA A 71 -4.80 5.18 7.23
N VAL A 72 -3.95 6.10 6.76
CA VAL A 72 -2.55 6.20 7.19
C VAL A 72 -2.48 6.53 8.69
N LEU A 73 -3.23 7.51 9.17
CA LEU A 73 -3.26 7.88 10.59
C LEU A 73 -3.74 6.73 11.48
N ASN A 74 -4.80 6.01 11.05
CA ASN A 74 -5.28 4.83 11.76
C ASN A 74 -4.24 3.72 11.79
N LEU A 75 -3.54 3.48 10.68
CA LEU A 75 -2.47 2.50 10.62
C LEU A 75 -1.30 2.89 11.52
N MET A 76 -1.02 4.18 11.72
CA MET A 76 0.09 4.64 12.57
C MET A 76 -0.16 4.44 14.07
N LYS A 77 -1.42 4.34 14.52
CA LYS A 77 -1.76 4.08 15.93
C LYS A 77 -1.04 2.82 16.45
N PRO A 78 -0.61 2.83 17.72
CA PRO A 78 0.14 1.72 18.32
C PRO A 78 -0.65 0.41 18.33
#